data_AF-A0AAE6ZN58-F1
#
_entry.id   AF-A0AAE6ZN58-F1
#
_cell.length_a   1.000
_cell.length_b   1.000
_cell.length_c   1.000
_cell.angle_alpha   90.00
_cell.angle_beta   90.00
_cell.angle_gamma   90.00
#
_symmetry.space_group_name_H-M   'P 1'
#
loop_
_entity.id
_entity.type
_entity.pdbx_description
1 polymer ?
#
loop_
_entity_poly.entity_id
_entity_poly.type
_entity_poly.pdbx_seq_one_letter_code
_entity_poly.pdbx_strand_id
1 'polypeptide(L)'
;MFFNPQPLFVIVGYPNSGKRKVLQEIFARKHFFPLKDPFIPVVFPQNKFVVINRTNHRGASDMFCTHLSQVLRRHIFSSAAFMLMLSFILDGGRRDARQVVQYLEASGFLVHYLVLAGSWEDKRVLAEEALEPLQAAVRHGRIHYFDRLVTRSPLRFQQRTEEIIAVIREVLGGSCR
;
A
#
# COMPACT_ATOMS: atom_id res chain seq x y z
N MET A 1 10.98 -25.46 -9.23
CA MET A 1 10.88 -24.01 -9.48
C MET A 1 10.61 -23.33 -8.16
N PHE A 2 11.54 -22.52 -7.65
CA PHE A 2 11.29 -21.69 -6.46
C PHE A 2 10.40 -20.52 -6.88
N PHE A 3 9.10 -20.61 -6.60
CA PHE A 3 8.17 -19.52 -6.78
C PHE A 3 8.39 -18.54 -5.62
N ASN A 4 9.15 -17.48 -5.85
CA ASN A 4 9.27 -16.40 -4.88
C ASN A 4 8.14 -15.40 -5.14
N PRO A 5 7.10 -15.35 -4.29
CA PRO A 5 5.95 -14.47 -4.52
C PRO A 5 6.41 -13.01 -4.51
N GLN A 6 6.01 -12.26 -5.53
CA GLN A 6 6.36 -10.84 -5.64
C GLN A 6 5.79 -10.05 -4.45
N PRO A 7 6.58 -9.17 -3.81
CA PRO A 7 6.09 -8.30 -2.74
C PRO A 7 5.04 -7.30 -3.25
N LEU A 8 3.93 -7.17 -2.52
CA LEU A 8 2.88 -6.20 -2.79
C LEU A 8 2.61 -5.38 -1.53
N PHE A 9 2.99 -4.12 -1.55
CA PHE A 9 2.80 -3.19 -0.46
C PHE A 9 1.50 -2.39 -0.63
N VAL A 10 0.71 -2.31 0.43
CA VAL A 10 -0.58 -1.62 0.47
C VAL A 10 -0.52 -0.53 1.54
N ILE A 11 -0.46 0.74 1.13
CA ILE A 11 -0.60 1.84 2.09
C ILE A 11 -2.09 1.99 2.45
N VAL A 12 -2.43 1.64 3.68
CA VAL A 12 -3.79 1.69 4.21
C VAL A 12 -3.93 2.93 5.11
N GLY A 13 -5.09 3.55 5.09
CA GLY A 13 -5.47 4.57 6.07
C GLY A 13 -6.75 5.27 5.64
N TYR A 14 -7.32 6.09 6.52
CA TYR A 14 -8.51 6.87 6.20
C TYR A 14 -8.36 7.71 4.92
N PRO A 15 -9.47 8.13 4.30
CA PRO A 15 -9.44 9.22 3.34
C PRO A 15 -8.58 10.38 3.87
N ASN A 16 -7.79 10.99 2.98
CA ASN A 16 -6.92 12.13 3.30
C ASN A 16 -5.82 11.88 4.37
N SER A 17 -5.48 10.65 4.71
CA SER A 17 -4.35 10.34 5.62
C SER A 17 -2.94 10.67 5.07
N GLY A 18 -2.87 11.29 3.89
CA GLY A 18 -1.61 11.63 3.24
C GLY A 18 -0.96 10.49 2.46
N LYS A 19 -1.67 9.38 2.19
CA LYS A 19 -1.14 8.22 1.44
C LYS A 19 -0.42 8.60 0.14
N ARG A 20 -1.02 9.49 -0.66
CA ARG A 20 -0.41 9.96 -1.91
C ARG A 20 0.87 10.75 -1.64
N LYS A 21 0.89 11.60 -0.62
CA LYS A 21 2.07 12.37 -0.23
C LYS A 21 3.19 11.43 0.21
N VAL A 22 2.86 10.37 0.98
CA VAL A 22 3.83 9.34 1.39
C VAL A 22 4.43 8.66 0.15
N LEU A 23 3.62 8.24 -0.81
CA LEU A 23 4.14 7.68 -2.07
C LEU A 23 5.07 8.64 -2.81
N GLN A 24 4.68 9.90 -2.94
CA GLN A 24 5.49 10.89 -3.66
C GLN A 24 6.83 11.15 -2.97
N GLU A 25 6.87 11.09 -1.63
CA GLU A 25 8.07 11.25 -0.82
C GLU A 25 8.99 10.02 -0.92
N ILE A 26 8.43 8.81 -0.77
CA ILE A 26 9.19 7.55 -0.91
C ILE A 26 9.85 7.44 -2.29
N PHE A 27 9.12 7.77 -3.36
CA PHE A 27 9.60 7.57 -4.72
C PHE A 27 10.21 8.80 -5.38
N ALA A 28 10.21 9.95 -4.69
CA ALA A 28 10.62 11.25 -5.24
C ALA A 28 9.97 11.56 -6.61
N ARG A 29 8.69 11.20 -6.80
CA ARG A 29 7.96 11.31 -8.07
C ARG A 29 6.55 11.85 -7.87
N LYS A 30 6.12 12.79 -8.72
CA LYS A 30 4.77 13.38 -8.66
C LYS A 30 3.69 12.51 -9.31
N HIS A 31 4.06 11.80 -10.37
CA HIS A 31 3.17 11.01 -11.21
C HIS A 31 3.64 9.56 -11.34
N PHE A 32 2.69 8.64 -11.47
CA PHE A 32 2.93 7.22 -11.61
C PHE A 32 2.09 6.67 -12.77
N PHE A 33 2.69 5.80 -13.57
CA PHE A 33 2.07 5.24 -14.77
C PHE A 33 2.12 3.70 -14.68
N PRO A 34 1.14 3.06 -14.01
CA PRO A 34 1.24 1.64 -13.64
C PRO A 34 1.26 0.67 -14.83
N LEU A 35 0.90 1.11 -16.04
CA LEU A 35 0.95 0.27 -17.25
C LEU A 35 2.26 0.39 -18.04
N LYS A 36 3.13 1.34 -17.69
CA LYS A 36 4.49 1.44 -18.23
C LYS A 36 5.42 0.44 -17.54
N ASP A 37 6.61 0.27 -18.09
CA ASP A 37 7.62 -0.60 -17.49
C ASP A 37 7.95 -0.20 -16.05
N PRO A 38 8.24 -1.18 -15.18
CA PRO A 38 8.66 -0.91 -13.82
C PRO A 38 9.91 -0.03 -13.78
N PHE A 39 10.04 0.79 -12.74
CA PHE A 39 11.18 1.69 -12.57
C PHE A 39 11.98 1.33 -11.32
N ILE A 40 13.25 1.71 -11.31
CA ILE A 40 14.12 1.58 -10.14
C ILE A 40 14.10 2.92 -9.39
N PRO A 41 13.57 2.98 -8.15
CA PRO A 41 13.60 4.19 -7.34
C PRO A 41 14.95 4.37 -6.65
N VAL A 42 15.34 5.62 -6.42
CA VAL A 42 16.60 5.97 -5.74
C VAL A 42 16.69 5.35 -4.33
N VAL A 43 15.56 5.30 -3.62
CA VAL A 43 15.49 4.77 -2.24
C VAL A 43 15.66 3.24 -2.17
N PHE A 44 15.37 2.52 -3.27
CA PHE A 44 15.48 1.06 -3.40
C PHE A 44 16.21 0.69 -4.71
N PRO A 45 17.54 0.93 -4.80
CA PRO A 45 18.28 0.87 -6.05
C PRO A 45 18.39 -0.54 -6.67
N GLN A 46 18.09 -1.59 -5.90
CA GLN A 46 18.17 -2.99 -6.33
C GLN A 46 16.81 -3.57 -6.75
N ASN A 47 15.72 -2.81 -6.58
CA ASN A 47 14.36 -3.33 -6.75
C ASN A 47 13.59 -2.51 -7.77
N LYS A 48 12.92 -3.20 -8.70
CA LYS A 48 11.98 -2.58 -9.62
C LYS A 48 10.63 -2.40 -8.93
N PHE A 49 9.94 -1.31 -9.24
CA PHE A 49 8.65 -0.97 -8.66
C PHE A 49 7.60 -0.64 -9.71
N VAL A 50 6.37 -1.07 -9.43
CA VAL A 50 5.14 -0.62 -10.08
C VAL A 50 4.26 0.05 -9.03
N VAL A 51 3.95 1.33 -9.23
CA VAL A 51 3.14 2.11 -8.29
C VAL A 51 1.75 2.37 -8.88
N ILE A 52 0.73 1.85 -8.20
CA ILE A 52 -0.68 2.00 -8.56
C ILE A 52 -1.25 3.17 -7.77
N ASN A 53 -1.17 4.36 -8.36
CA ASN A 53 -1.67 5.60 -7.77
C ASN A 53 -3.19 5.78 -7.98
N ARG A 54 -3.96 4.75 -7.58
CA ARG A 54 -5.42 4.77 -7.51
C ARG A 54 -5.87 4.16 -6.18
N THR A 55 -7.09 4.47 -5.76
CA THR A 55 -7.68 4.01 -4.50
C THR A 55 -9.20 3.92 -4.65
N ASN A 56 -9.84 3.11 -3.80
CA ASN A 56 -11.31 2.97 -3.66
C ASN A 56 -12.03 4.22 -3.13
N HIS A 57 -11.32 5.28 -2.72
CA HIS A 57 -11.99 6.50 -2.25
C HIS A 57 -12.73 7.27 -3.36
N ARG A 58 -12.24 7.19 -4.61
CA ARG A 58 -12.77 7.97 -5.76
C ARG A 58 -13.60 7.15 -6.74
N GLY A 59 -13.77 5.85 -6.49
CA GLY A 59 -14.47 4.94 -7.39
C GLY A 59 -14.89 3.67 -6.66
N ALA A 60 -15.71 2.85 -7.31
CA ALA A 60 -16.19 1.62 -6.71
C ALA A 60 -15.05 0.57 -6.59
N SER A 61 -15.10 -0.25 -5.54
CA SER A 61 -14.07 -1.23 -5.20
C SER A 61 -13.92 -2.32 -6.26
N ASP A 62 -15.01 -2.73 -6.91
CA ASP A 62 -15.04 -3.66 -8.05
C ASP A 62 -14.23 -3.16 -9.25
N MET A 63 -14.43 -1.90 -9.62
CA MET A 63 -13.70 -1.21 -10.69
C MET A 63 -12.22 -1.06 -10.31
N PHE A 64 -11.93 -0.82 -9.03
CA PHE A 64 -10.56 -0.78 -8.55
C PHE A 64 -9.89 -2.15 -8.66
N CYS A 65 -10.54 -3.23 -8.21
CA CYS A 65 -10.04 -4.60 -8.37
C CYS A 65 -9.81 -4.98 -9.83
N THR A 66 -10.70 -4.55 -10.74
CA THR A 66 -10.54 -4.75 -12.19
C THR A 66 -9.25 -4.08 -12.70
N HIS A 67 -9.01 -2.84 -12.27
CA HIS A 67 -7.78 -2.12 -12.60
C HIS A 67 -6.54 -2.77 -11.99
N LEU A 68 -6.60 -3.23 -10.74
CA LEU A 68 -5.52 -3.97 -10.09
C LEU A 68 -5.19 -5.22 -10.90
N SER A 69 -6.18 -6.01 -11.29
CA SER A 69 -6.00 -7.21 -12.11
C SER A 69 -5.28 -6.93 -13.42
N GLN A 70 -5.67 -5.85 -14.13
CA GLN A 70 -4.99 -5.43 -15.36
C GLN A 70 -3.51 -5.10 -15.13
N VAL A 71 -3.19 -4.33 -14.09
CA VAL A 71 -1.81 -3.92 -13.78
C VAL A 71 -0.97 -5.13 -13.33
N LEU A 72 -1.49 -5.95 -12.42
CA LEU A 72 -0.77 -7.11 -11.90
C LEU A 72 -0.48 -8.12 -13.01
N ARG A 73 -1.46 -8.40 -13.89
CA ARG A 73 -1.27 -9.30 -15.04
C ARG A 73 -0.24 -8.76 -16.03
N ARG A 74 -0.23 -7.45 -16.30
CA ARG A 74 0.75 -6.82 -17.19
C ARG A 74 2.19 -7.04 -16.72
N HIS A 75 2.40 -7.11 -15.41
CA HIS A 75 3.71 -7.11 -14.77
C HIS A 75 4.07 -8.42 -14.08
N ILE A 76 3.32 -9.49 -14.33
CA ILE A 76 3.49 -10.79 -13.66
C ILE A 76 4.88 -11.41 -13.87
N PHE A 77 5.52 -11.12 -15.01
CA PHE A 77 6.88 -11.61 -15.32
C PHE A 77 7.98 -10.57 -15.07
N SER A 78 7.64 -9.40 -14.52
CA SER A 78 8.56 -8.27 -14.45
C SER A 78 9.53 -8.29 -13.25
N SER A 79 9.37 -9.25 -12.34
CA SER A 79 10.03 -9.34 -11.02
C SER A 79 9.92 -8.08 -10.15
N ALA A 80 9.07 -7.12 -10.51
CA ALA A 80 8.88 -5.89 -9.76
C ALA A 80 8.08 -6.12 -8.47
N ALA A 81 8.36 -5.30 -7.46
CA ALA A 81 7.49 -5.11 -6.31
C ALA A 81 6.35 -4.15 -6.67
N PHE A 82 5.19 -4.34 -6.04
CA PHE A 82 4.02 -3.50 -6.25
C PHE A 82 3.78 -2.60 -5.05
N MET A 83 3.30 -1.38 -5.32
CA MET A 83 2.86 -0.46 -4.29
C MET A 83 1.51 0.13 -4.68
N LEU A 84 0.53 0.08 -3.79
CA LEU A 84 -0.79 0.65 -4.02
C LEU A 84 -1.35 1.36 -2.78
N MET A 85 -2.39 2.16 -2.97
CA MET A 85 -3.11 2.82 -1.87
C MET A 85 -4.49 2.24 -1.67
N LEU A 86 -4.84 1.99 -0.42
CA LEU A 86 -6.18 1.59 -0.01
C LEU A 86 -6.73 2.61 0.99
N SER A 87 -7.96 3.06 0.75
CA SER A 87 -8.66 3.92 1.70
C SER A 87 -9.52 3.05 2.60
N PHE A 88 -9.31 3.18 3.90
CA PHE A 88 -9.99 2.38 4.90
C PHE A 88 -11.41 2.89 5.08
N ILE A 89 -12.35 2.24 4.40
CA ILE A 89 -13.79 2.53 4.36
C ILE A 89 -14.49 1.19 4.54
N LEU A 90 -15.31 1.04 5.58
CA LEU A 90 -15.95 -0.21 5.98
C LEU A 90 -17.46 0.00 6.21
N ASP A 91 -18.13 0.57 5.22
CA ASP A 91 -19.54 0.97 5.31
C ASP A 91 -20.50 -0.01 4.61
N GLY A 92 -20.00 -1.11 4.03
CA GLY A 92 -20.79 -2.02 3.21
C GLY A 92 -21.20 -1.44 1.85
N GLY A 93 -20.74 -0.22 1.54
CA GLY A 93 -21.08 0.48 0.31
C GLY A 93 -20.17 0.12 -0.85
N ARG A 94 -20.35 0.83 -1.98
CA ARG A 94 -19.58 0.61 -3.21
C ARG A 94 -18.07 0.84 -3.06
N ARG A 95 -17.64 1.54 -2.00
CA ARG A 95 -16.23 1.89 -1.74
C ARG A 95 -15.62 1.02 -0.65
N ASP A 96 -16.31 -0.01 -0.20
CA ASP A 96 -15.87 -0.85 0.91
C ASP A 96 -14.51 -1.50 0.61
N ALA A 97 -13.58 -1.35 1.55
CA ALA A 97 -12.23 -1.83 1.44
C ALA A 97 -12.14 -3.36 1.54
N ARG A 98 -13.11 -4.04 2.17
CA ARG A 98 -13.13 -5.50 2.36
C ARG A 98 -13.02 -6.24 1.04
N GLN A 99 -13.73 -5.78 0.02
CA GLN A 99 -13.67 -6.40 -1.32
C GLN A 99 -12.26 -6.34 -1.91
N VAL A 100 -11.55 -5.22 -1.70
CA VAL A 100 -10.18 -5.05 -2.19
C VAL A 100 -9.21 -5.92 -1.39
N VAL A 101 -9.37 -5.98 -0.06
CA VAL A 101 -8.56 -6.84 0.81
C VAL A 101 -8.73 -8.30 0.42
N GLN A 102 -9.96 -8.78 0.25
CA GLN A 102 -10.25 -10.15 -0.21
C GLN A 102 -9.59 -10.47 -1.56
N TYR A 103 -9.66 -9.53 -2.52
CA TYR A 103 -8.99 -9.69 -3.81
C TYR A 103 -7.46 -9.81 -3.66
N LEU A 104 -6.85 -8.96 -2.82
CA LEU A 104 -5.40 -8.97 -2.60
C LEU A 104 -4.94 -10.25 -1.89
N GLU A 105 -5.68 -10.72 -0.89
CA GLU A 105 -5.35 -11.95 -0.18
C GLU A 105 -5.51 -13.20 -1.07
N ALA A 106 -6.36 -13.14 -2.10
CA ALA A 106 -6.51 -14.19 -3.10
C ALA A 106 -5.51 -14.08 -4.27
N SER A 107 -4.66 -13.05 -4.31
CA SER A 107 -3.85 -12.72 -5.48
C SER A 107 -2.56 -13.55 -5.64
N GLY A 108 -2.13 -14.28 -4.60
CA GLY A 108 -0.89 -15.05 -4.58
C GLY A 108 0.39 -14.22 -4.40
N PHE A 109 0.26 -12.90 -4.20
CA PHE A 109 1.37 -12.00 -3.87
C PHE A 109 1.69 -12.04 -2.37
N LEU A 110 2.91 -11.67 -2.02
CA LEU A 110 3.28 -11.46 -0.61
C LEU A 110 2.80 -10.07 -0.17
N VAL A 111 1.61 -10.01 0.42
CA VAL A 111 0.94 -8.74 0.74
C VAL A 111 1.43 -8.16 2.06
N HIS A 112 1.82 -6.89 2.05
CA HIS A 112 2.22 -6.13 3.23
C HIS A 112 1.35 -4.88 3.38
N TYR A 113 0.50 -4.85 4.41
CA TYR A 113 -0.37 -3.72 4.72
C TYR A 113 0.37 -2.73 5.61
N LEU A 114 0.69 -1.56 5.06
CA LEU A 114 1.33 -0.44 5.74
C LEU A 114 0.23 0.51 6.25
N VAL A 115 -0.22 0.29 7.48
CA VAL A 115 -1.37 0.99 8.07
C VAL A 115 -0.94 2.30 8.70
N LEU A 116 -1.39 3.42 8.13
CA LEU A 116 -1.18 4.75 8.67
C LEU A 116 -2.29 5.11 9.65
N ALA A 117 -2.00 5.10 10.96
CA ALA A 117 -2.99 5.41 11.97
C ALA A 117 -3.36 6.90 12.00
N GLY A 118 -2.36 7.77 11.93
CA GLY A 118 -2.53 9.22 11.98
C GLY A 118 -2.91 9.83 10.62
N SER A 119 -3.99 10.61 10.59
CA SER A 119 -4.32 11.43 9.42
C SER A 119 -3.44 12.67 9.32
N TRP A 120 -3.13 13.07 8.08
CA TRP A 120 -2.33 14.26 7.77
C TRP A 120 -3.16 15.55 7.90
N GLU A 121 -4.39 15.53 7.38
CA GLU A 121 -5.27 16.70 7.31
C GLU A 121 -6.10 16.87 8.58
N ASP A 122 -6.57 15.75 9.14
CA ASP A 122 -7.46 15.72 10.29
C ASP A 122 -6.77 15.15 11.52
N LYS A 123 -7.24 15.49 12.73
CA LYS A 123 -6.83 14.83 13.98
C LYS A 123 -7.46 13.43 14.16
N ARG A 124 -7.97 12.84 13.08
CA ARG A 124 -8.54 11.49 13.10
C ARG A 124 -7.41 10.48 13.24
N VAL A 125 -7.54 9.62 14.24
CA VAL A 125 -6.64 8.49 14.50
C VAL A 125 -7.43 7.22 14.26
N LEU A 126 -6.86 6.32 13.49
CA LEU A 126 -7.36 4.95 13.37
C LEU A 126 -6.94 4.20 14.65
N ALA A 127 -7.88 4.04 15.57
CA ALA A 127 -7.67 3.22 16.75
C ALA A 127 -7.42 1.76 16.36
N GLU A 128 -6.72 1.00 17.20
CA GLU A 128 -6.35 -0.37 16.90
C GLU A 128 -7.59 -1.28 16.80
N GLU A 129 -8.62 -1.01 17.58
CA GLU A 129 -9.91 -1.70 17.52
C GLU A 129 -10.62 -1.49 16.18
N ALA A 130 -10.41 -0.32 15.55
CA ALA A 130 -10.94 -0.06 14.21
C ALA A 130 -10.27 -0.93 13.14
N LEU A 131 -9.15 -1.60 13.45
CA LEU A 131 -8.46 -2.53 12.56
C LEU A 131 -8.94 -3.97 12.66
N GLU A 132 -9.76 -4.34 13.66
CA GLU A 132 -10.27 -5.70 13.79
C GLU A 132 -10.87 -6.24 12.48
N PRO A 133 -11.66 -5.47 11.70
CA PRO A 133 -12.18 -5.97 10.44
C PRO A 133 -11.10 -6.18 9.36
N LEU A 134 -10.00 -5.40 9.41
CA LEU A 134 -8.85 -5.62 8.54
C LEU A 134 -8.11 -6.89 8.95
N GLN A 135 -7.81 -7.02 10.25
CA GLN A 135 -7.11 -8.17 10.81
C GLN A 135 -7.88 -9.47 10.52
N ALA A 136 -9.21 -9.46 10.66
CA ALA A 136 -10.06 -10.59 10.34
C ALA A 136 -10.10 -10.93 8.83
N ALA A 137 -9.86 -9.95 7.96
CA ALA A 137 -9.87 -10.15 6.51
C ALA A 137 -8.50 -10.58 5.95
N VAL A 138 -7.41 -10.27 6.64
CA VAL A 138 -6.04 -10.65 6.26
C VAL A 138 -5.77 -12.08 6.69
N ARG A 139 -5.45 -12.97 5.72
CA ARG A 139 -5.20 -14.39 5.94
C ARG A 139 -3.73 -14.76 5.83
N HIS A 140 -3.05 -14.19 4.85
CA HIS A 140 -1.66 -14.48 4.50
C HIS A 140 -0.79 -13.23 4.47
N GLY A 141 -1.40 -12.05 4.31
CA GLY A 141 -0.68 -10.79 4.37
C GLY A 141 -0.14 -10.46 5.77
N ARG A 142 0.82 -9.54 5.83
CA ARG A 142 1.38 -9.01 7.08
C ARG A 142 0.96 -7.56 7.28
N ILE A 143 0.47 -7.24 8.46
CA ILE A 143 0.10 -5.88 8.85
C ILE A 143 1.29 -5.23 9.57
N HIS A 144 1.63 -4.01 9.13
CA HIS A 144 2.62 -3.13 9.75
C HIS A 144 1.90 -1.85 10.16
N TYR A 145 1.80 -1.62 11.46
CA TYR A 145 1.06 -0.50 12.02
C TYR A 145 1.99 0.68 12.34
N PHE A 146 1.61 1.88 11.90
CA PHE A 146 2.34 3.12 12.13
C PHE A 146 1.44 4.09 12.91
N ASP A 147 1.62 4.13 14.22
CA ASP A 147 0.83 4.87 15.21
C ASP A 147 1.16 6.37 15.29
N ARG A 148 2.28 6.79 14.70
CA ARG A 148 2.80 8.16 14.76
C ARG A 148 1.75 9.20 14.33
N LEU A 149 1.45 10.13 15.24
CA LEU A 149 0.56 11.26 15.00
C LEU A 149 1.25 12.35 14.17
N VAL A 150 0.87 12.48 12.88
CA VAL A 150 1.56 13.35 11.90
C VAL A 150 0.83 14.66 11.54
N THR A 151 -0.34 14.93 12.10
CA THR A 151 -1.25 16.01 11.64
C THR A 151 -0.53 17.34 11.46
N ARG A 152 -0.49 17.84 10.21
CA ARG A 152 0.18 19.09 9.79
C ARG A 152 1.63 19.29 10.29
N SER A 153 2.35 18.22 10.62
CA SER A 153 3.74 18.28 11.09
C SER A 153 4.68 17.69 10.04
N PRO A 154 5.41 18.51 9.26
CA PRO A 154 6.35 18.02 8.24
C PRO A 154 7.41 17.08 8.81
N LEU A 155 7.97 17.41 9.97
CA LEU A 155 8.99 16.59 10.63
C LEU A 155 8.45 15.19 10.98
N ARG A 156 7.26 15.12 11.61
CA ARG A 156 6.66 13.83 11.96
C ARG A 156 6.24 13.03 10.73
N PHE A 157 5.84 13.72 9.66
CA PHE A 157 5.55 13.10 8.38
C PHE A 157 6.80 12.43 7.79
N GLN A 158 7.93 13.14 7.78
CA GLN A 158 9.21 12.61 7.32
C GLN A 158 9.63 11.39 8.14
N GLN A 159 9.56 11.46 9.47
CA GLN A 159 9.88 10.33 10.36
C GLN A 159 9.02 9.10 10.05
N ARG A 160 7.72 9.27 9.82
CA ARG A 160 6.83 8.18 9.41
C ARG A 160 7.22 7.61 8.04
N THR A 161 7.59 8.47 7.09
CA THR A 161 8.08 8.04 5.78
C THR A 161 9.35 7.19 5.91
N GLU A 162 10.28 7.59 6.78
CA GLU A 162 11.51 6.86 7.07
C GLU A 162 11.24 5.48 7.70
N GLU A 163 10.30 5.40 8.66
CA GLU A 163 9.83 4.13 9.24
C GLU A 163 9.26 3.18 8.17
N ILE A 164 8.42 3.71 7.28
CA ILE A 164 7.85 2.93 6.17
C ILE A 164 8.95 2.43 5.24
N ILE A 165 9.92 3.28 4.91
CA ILE A 165 11.07 2.90 4.07
C ILE A 165 11.87 1.78 4.73
N ALA A 166 12.10 1.85 6.04
CA ALA A 166 12.83 0.82 6.78
C ALA A 166 12.12 -0.54 6.70
N VAL A 167 10.79 -0.57 6.91
CA VAL A 167 9.98 -1.79 6.78
C VAL A 167 10.03 -2.35 5.36
N ILE A 168 9.92 -1.49 4.34
CA ILE A 168 10.00 -1.94 2.94
C ILE A 168 11.40 -2.55 2.65
N ARG A 169 12.47 -1.95 3.16
CA ARG A 169 13.84 -2.49 3.01
C ARG A 169 13.99 -3.84 3.68
N GLU A 170 13.47 -4.00 4.89
CA GLU A 170 13.49 -5.28 5.61
C GLU A 170 12.79 -6.37 4.80
N VAL A 171 11.59 -6.09 4.30
CA VAL A 171 10.83 -7.02 3.46
C VAL A 171 11.61 -7.38 2.19
N LEU A 172 12.10 -6.37 1.45
CA LEU A 172 12.81 -6.60 0.20
C LEU A 172 14.16 -7.32 0.40
N GLY A 173 14.83 -7.11 1.53
CA GLY A 173 16.05 -7.82 1.90
C GLY A 173 15.80 -9.25 2.38
N GLY A 174 14.65 -9.48 3.04
CA GLY A 174 14.21 -10.79 3.52
C GLY A 174 13.66 -11.70 2.41
N SER A 175 13.10 -11.14 1.33
CA SER A 175 12.64 -11.90 0.16
C SER A 175 13.77 -12.50 -0.70
N CYS A 176 15.04 -12.28 -0.36
CA CYS A 176 16.22 -12.77 -1.11
C CYS A 176 16.98 -13.91 -0.43
N ARG A 177 16.39 -14.60 0.55
CA ARG A 177 16.99 -15.80 1.19
C ARG A 177 16.13 -17.03 1.03
#